data_AF-A0A8H6HK99-F1
#
_entry.id   AF-A0A8H6HK99-F1
#
_cell.length_a   1.000
_cell.length_b   1.000
_cell.length_c   1.000
_cell.angle_alpha   90.00
_cell.angle_beta   90.00
_cell.angle_gamma   90.00
#
_symmetry.space_group_name_H-M   'P 1'
#
loop_
_entity.id
_entity.type
_entity.pdbx_description
1 polymer ?
#
loop_
_entity_poly.entity_id
_entity_poly.type
_entity_poly.pdbx_seq_one_letter_code
_entity_poly.pdbx_strand_id
1 'polypeptide(L)'
;MASRPLQTVEEYPSLLWIAVPSVLLVSAYLVNNWYKAYKLKNYGIGKGAPGFQTGVRRIRVTPEIAARIRRGEDVSPEEIAASAAKMEEMERSGKTPVVPVEDEKPFIRQATPPPTQAPSEPTNEWLPDSVTNPSKRKKGKRR
;
A
#
# COMPACT_ATOMS: atom_id res chain seq x y z
N MET A 1 41.55 31.46 31.28
CA MET A 1 40.27 31.06 30.67
C MET A 1 40.25 31.61 29.25
N ALA A 2 40.38 30.74 28.24
CA ALA A 2 40.41 31.16 26.84
C ALA A 2 38.98 31.33 26.31
N SER A 3 38.60 32.57 26.01
CA SER A 3 37.34 32.90 25.36
C SER A 3 37.38 32.39 23.91
N ARG A 4 36.43 31.53 23.53
CA ARG A 4 36.23 31.12 22.14
C ARG A 4 35.77 32.34 21.33
N PRO A 5 36.36 32.64 20.16
CA PRO A 5 35.85 33.69 19.31
C PRO A 5 34.47 33.27 18.79
N LEU A 6 33.48 34.13 19.01
CA LEU A 6 32.18 34.04 18.37
C LEU A 6 32.42 34.30 16.88
N GLN A 7 32.52 33.23 16.07
CA GLN A 7 32.53 33.34 14.62
C GLN A 7 31.27 34.08 14.21
N THR A 8 31.45 35.30 13.72
CA THR A 8 30.35 36.15 13.29
C THR A 8 29.86 35.60 11.95
N VAL A 9 28.53 35.53 11.80
CA VAL A 9 27.82 34.92 10.65
C VAL A 9 28.22 35.55 9.30
N GLU A 10 28.94 36.67 9.31
CA GLU A 10 29.42 37.38 8.13
C GLU A 10 30.61 36.73 7.41
N GLU A 11 31.23 35.70 7.98
CA GLU A 11 32.50 35.16 7.47
C GLU A 11 32.37 34.31 6.18
N TYR A 12 31.15 33.91 5.78
CA TYR A 12 30.94 33.05 4.59
C TYR A 12 29.70 33.41 3.73
N PRO A 13 29.68 34.59 3.08
CA PRO A 13 28.59 34.97 2.17
C PRO A 13 28.42 34.00 0.99
N SER A 14 29.51 33.33 0.56
CA SER A 14 29.50 32.31 -0.49
C SER A 14 28.82 31.00 -0.06
N LEU A 15 28.81 30.67 1.23
CA LEU A 15 28.16 29.46 1.73
C LEU A 15 26.64 29.54 1.56
N LEU A 16 26.04 30.73 1.74
CA LEU A 16 24.62 30.95 1.52
C LEU A 16 24.22 30.68 0.05
N TRP A 17 25.03 31.09 -0.91
CA TRP A 17 24.79 30.83 -2.33
C TRP A 17 24.80 29.34 -2.70
N ILE A 18 25.45 28.50 -1.90
CA ILE A 18 25.47 27.04 -2.08
C ILE A 18 24.36 26.39 -1.26
N ALA A 19 24.18 26.81 -0.01
CA ALA A 19 23.22 26.24 0.92
C ALA A 19 21.76 26.51 0.51
N VAL A 20 21.44 27.75 0.11
CA VAL A 20 20.07 28.14 -0.28
C VAL A 20 19.52 27.28 -1.41
N PRO A 21 20.18 27.12 -2.58
CA PRO A 21 19.65 26.27 -3.65
C PRO A 21 19.60 24.79 -3.27
N SER A 22 20.57 24.31 -2.48
CA SER A 22 20.58 22.92 -2.00
C SER A 22 19.38 22.62 -1.10
N VAL A 23 19.09 23.50 -0.14
CA VAL A 23 17.93 23.37 0.76
C VAL A 23 16.62 23.49 -0.01
N LEU A 24 16.53 24.40 -0.98
CA LEU A 24 15.33 24.52 -1.83
C LEU A 24 15.08 23.26 -2.66
N LEU A 25 16.13 22.66 -3.23
CA LEU A 25 15.99 21.40 -3.98
C LEU A 25 15.49 20.26 -3.09
N VAL A 26 16.07 20.11 -1.90
CA VAL A 26 15.66 19.07 -0.95
C VAL A 26 14.24 19.31 -0.45
N SER A 27 13.87 20.56 -0.13
CA SER A 27 12.52 20.87 0.33
C SER A 27 11.49 20.65 -0.77
N ALA A 28 11.76 21.09 -2.01
CA ALA A 28 10.89 20.87 -3.15
C ALA A 28 10.70 19.39 -3.44
N TYR A 29 11.77 18.59 -3.32
CA TYR A 29 11.68 17.13 -3.47
C TYR A 29 10.77 16.50 -2.42
N LEU A 30 10.95 16.85 -1.14
CA LEU A 30 10.13 16.32 -0.04
C LEU A 30 8.65 16.72 -0.18
N VAL A 31 8.39 18.00 -0.50
CA VAL A 31 7.03 18.51 -0.70
C VAL A 31 6.35 17.81 -1.89
N ASN A 32 7.05 17.62 -3.01
CA ASN A 32 6.52 16.92 -4.18
C ASN A 32 6.17 15.46 -3.85
N ASN A 33 7.05 14.77 -3.10
CA ASN A 33 6.80 13.40 -2.70
C ASN A 33 5.58 13.29 -1.77
N TRP A 34 5.48 14.17 -0.78
CA TRP A 34 4.34 14.25 0.13
C TRP A 34 3.03 14.57 -0.62
N TYR A 35 3.06 15.54 -1.55
CA TYR A 35 1.91 15.91 -2.36
C TYR A 35 1.41 14.77 -3.23
N LYS A 36 2.32 14.01 -3.88
CA LYS A 36 1.96 12.81 -4.64
C LYS A 36 1.29 11.76 -3.77
N ALA A 37 1.84 11.50 -2.58
CA ALA A 37 1.24 10.57 -1.63
C ALA A 37 -0.14 11.03 -1.17
N TYR A 38 -0.30 12.32 -0.85
CA TYR A 38 -1.58 12.92 -0.49
C TYR A 38 -2.61 12.81 -1.62
N LYS A 39 -2.21 13.15 -2.85
CA LYS A 39 -3.06 13.04 -4.04
C LYS A 39 -3.49 11.59 -4.28
N LEU A 40 -2.60 10.62 -4.14
CA LEU A 40 -2.94 9.20 -4.28
C LEU A 40 -3.85 8.70 -3.15
N LYS A 41 -3.69 9.24 -1.94
CA LYS A 41 -4.56 8.90 -0.81
C LYS A 41 -5.99 9.40 -1.04
N ASN A 42 -6.16 10.62 -1.56
CA ASN A 42 -7.48 11.24 -1.69
C ASN A 42 -8.14 10.94 -3.04
N TYR A 43 -7.36 11.00 -4.12
CA TYR A 43 -7.78 10.88 -5.52
C TYR A 43 -7.04 9.76 -6.25
N GLY A 44 -6.55 8.75 -5.52
CA GLY A 44 -5.89 7.58 -6.09
C GLY A 44 -6.77 6.86 -7.10
N ILE A 45 -6.16 5.91 -7.82
CA ILE A 45 -6.80 5.17 -8.90
C ILE A 45 -8.17 4.64 -8.43
N GLY A 46 -9.23 5.09 -9.11
CA GLY A 46 -10.61 4.67 -8.87
C GLY A 46 -11.36 5.44 -7.77
N LYS A 47 -10.72 6.30 -6.95
CA LYS A 47 -11.43 7.15 -5.97
C LYS A 47 -12.20 8.27 -6.68
N GLY A 48 -13.53 8.25 -6.56
CA GLY A 48 -14.42 9.26 -7.13
C GLY A 48 -14.86 9.01 -8.59
N ALA A 49 -14.53 7.86 -9.19
CA ALA A 49 -15.10 7.48 -10.48
C ALA A 49 -16.59 7.11 -10.28
N PRO A 50 -17.53 7.76 -10.97
CA PRO A 50 -18.96 7.48 -10.84
C PRO A 50 -19.22 6.01 -11.18
N GLY A 51 -19.87 5.28 -10.26
CA GLY A 51 -20.18 3.86 -10.42
C GLY A 51 -19.11 2.88 -9.92
N PHE A 52 -17.93 3.33 -9.51
CA PHE A 52 -16.93 2.46 -8.87
C PHE A 52 -16.93 2.66 -7.35
N GLN A 53 -17.35 1.64 -6.61
CA GLN A 53 -17.32 1.62 -5.14
C GLN A 53 -15.88 1.38 -4.66
N THR A 54 -15.05 2.42 -4.70
CA THR A 54 -13.66 2.35 -4.21
C THR A 54 -13.54 2.94 -2.80
N GLY A 55 -12.55 2.47 -2.03
CA GLY A 55 -12.38 2.87 -0.64
C GLY A 55 -13.22 2.07 0.36
N VAL A 56 -13.76 0.92 -0.04
CA VAL A 56 -14.40 -0.02 0.90
C VAL A 56 -13.34 -0.50 1.90
N ARG A 57 -13.56 -0.19 3.18
CA ARG A 57 -12.72 -0.65 4.28
C ARG A 57 -13.12 -2.07 4.65
N ARG A 58 -12.13 -2.96 4.84
CA ARG A 58 -12.38 -4.27 5.43
C ARG A 58 -12.74 -4.09 6.90
N ILE A 59 -13.96 -4.46 7.27
CA ILE A 59 -14.46 -4.42 8.65
C ILE A 59 -14.29 -5.82 9.24
N ARG A 60 -13.73 -5.91 10.44
CA ARG A 60 -13.67 -7.17 11.20
C ARG A 60 -15.04 -7.40 11.82
N VAL A 61 -15.60 -8.58 11.61
CA VAL A 61 -16.93 -8.96 12.10
C VAL A 61 -16.77 -10.16 13.02
N THR A 62 -17.75 -10.38 13.90
CA THR A 62 -17.77 -11.56 14.78
C THR A 62 -17.71 -12.85 13.96
N PRO A 63 -17.10 -13.93 14.51
CA PRO A 63 -16.95 -15.19 13.78
C PRO A 63 -18.31 -15.82 13.41
N GLU A 64 -19.35 -15.60 14.24
CA GLU A 64 -20.70 -16.09 13.96
C GLU A 64 -21.29 -15.46 12.70
N ILE A 65 -21.26 -14.12 12.60
CA ILE A 65 -21.76 -13.42 11.41
C ILE A 65 -20.88 -13.72 10.20
N ALA A 66 -19.56 -13.83 10.37
CA ALA A 66 -18.68 -14.23 9.28
C ALA A 66 -19.05 -15.61 8.72
N ALA A 67 -19.41 -16.58 9.58
CA ALA A 67 -19.87 -17.89 9.15
C ALA A 67 -21.24 -17.85 8.44
N ARG A 68 -22.16 -16.99 8.89
CA ARG A 68 -23.47 -16.79 8.22
C ARG A 68 -23.31 -16.17 6.83
N ILE A 69 -22.46 -15.15 6.71
CA ILE A 69 -22.11 -14.54 5.42
C ILE A 69 -21.50 -15.58 4.48
N ARG A 70 -20.58 -16.42 4.97
CA ARG A 70 -19.98 -17.52 4.17
C ARG A 70 -21.01 -18.56 3.72
N ARG A 71 -22.05 -18.79 4.52
CA ARG A 71 -23.18 -19.67 4.17
C ARG A 71 -24.15 -19.06 3.16
N GLY A 72 -24.02 -17.76 2.85
CA GLY A 72 -24.94 -17.05 1.97
C GLY A 72 -26.28 -16.71 2.60
N GLU A 73 -26.34 -16.62 3.94
CA GLU A 73 -27.52 -16.14 4.67
C GLU A 73 -27.61 -14.60 4.52
N ASP A 74 -28.83 -14.07 4.33
CA ASP A 74 -29.07 -12.63 4.22
C ASP A 74 -28.90 -11.97 5.60
N VAL A 75 -27.75 -11.32 5.82
CA VAL A 75 -27.44 -10.59 7.06
C VAL A 75 -27.74 -9.10 6.87
N SER A 76 -28.52 -8.53 7.79
CA SER A 76 -28.86 -7.11 7.73
C SER A 76 -27.64 -6.20 7.99
N PRO A 77 -27.59 -4.98 7.41
CA PRO A 77 -26.50 -4.04 7.68
C PRO A 77 -26.34 -3.67 9.16
N GLU A 78 -27.46 -3.63 9.89
CA GLU A 78 -27.48 -3.32 11.33
C GLU A 78 -26.80 -4.41 12.16
N GLU A 79 -26.99 -5.69 11.81
CA GLU A 79 -26.33 -6.83 12.46
C GLU A 79 -24.81 -6.83 12.23
N ILE A 80 -24.38 -6.46 11.02
CA ILE A 80 -22.96 -6.33 10.69
C ILE A 80 -22.34 -5.20 11.52
N ALA A 81 -23.02 -4.06 11.63
CA ALA A 81 -22.56 -2.92 12.43
C ALA A 81 -22.48 -3.26 13.92
N ALA A 82 -23.51 -3.91 14.48
CA ALA A 82 -23.51 -4.37 15.86
C ALA A 82 -22.38 -5.39 16.14
N SER A 83 -22.11 -6.27 15.17
CA SER A 83 -21.03 -7.24 15.28
C SER A 83 -19.64 -6.61 15.18
N ALA A 84 -19.49 -5.60 14.33
CA ALA A 84 -18.25 -4.82 14.26
C ALA A 84 -17.98 -4.08 15.58
N ALA A 85 -19.01 -3.47 16.18
CA ALA A 85 -18.90 -2.81 17.49
C ALA A 85 -18.48 -3.79 18.60
N LYS A 86 -19.13 -4.97 18.65
CA LYS A 86 -18.76 -6.04 19.60
C LYS A 86 -17.33 -6.54 19.43
N MET A 87 -16.84 -6.63 18.19
CA MET A 87 -15.44 -6.99 17.91
C MET A 87 -14.47 -5.93 18.39
N GLU A 88 -14.79 -4.64 18.21
CA GLU A 88 -13.97 -3.54 18.71
C GLU A 88 -13.89 -3.54 20.24
N GLU A 89 -14.98 -3.84 20.93
CA GLU A 89 -15.01 -3.99 22.40
C GLU A 89 -14.19 -5.20 22.89
N MET A 90 -14.26 -6.32 22.17
CA MET A 90 -13.43 -7.50 22.45
C MET A 90 -11.93 -7.25 22.23
N GLU A 91 -11.57 -6.46 21.21
CA GLU A 91 -10.18 -6.03 21.01
C GLU A 91 -9.70 -5.11 22.13
N ARG A 92 -10.53 -4.14 22.55
CA ARG A 92 -10.20 -3.24 23.68
C ARG A 92 -10.04 -3.97 25.00
N SER A 93 -10.81 -5.04 25.21
CA SER A 93 -10.71 -5.89 26.40
C SER A 93 -9.62 -6.97 26.30
N GLY A 94 -8.87 -7.02 25.19
CA GLY A 94 -7.78 -7.98 24.98
C GLY A 94 -8.25 -9.43 24.80
N LYS A 95 -9.56 -9.66 24.71
CA LYS A 95 -10.17 -10.97 24.54
C LYS A 95 -10.42 -11.22 23.06
N THR A 96 -9.34 -11.30 22.28
CA THR A 96 -9.47 -11.64 20.86
C THR A 96 -9.89 -13.11 20.72
N PRO A 97 -11.05 -13.42 20.10
CA PRO A 97 -11.37 -14.79 19.76
C PRO A 97 -10.30 -15.31 18.79
N VAL A 98 -9.57 -16.35 19.21
CA VAL A 98 -8.61 -17.06 18.36
C VAL A 98 -9.40 -17.76 17.26
N VAL A 99 -9.53 -17.09 16.12
CA VAL A 99 -10.03 -17.73 14.90
C VAL A 99 -8.85 -18.49 14.29
N PRO A 100 -8.99 -19.78 13.94
CA PRO A 100 -8.01 -20.43 13.08
C PRO A 100 -8.03 -19.70 11.73
N VAL A 101 -6.97 -18.94 11.48
CA VAL A 101 -6.70 -18.29 10.19
C VAL A 101 -6.28 -19.40 9.22
N GLU A 102 -7.24 -20.17 8.73
CA GLU A 102 -7.08 -20.89 7.47
C GLU A 102 -7.32 -19.86 6.35
N ASP A 103 -6.31 -19.70 5.50
CA ASP A 103 -6.24 -18.76 4.37
C ASP A 103 -5.77 -17.32 4.63
N GLU A 104 -4.70 -17.17 5.41
CA GLU A 104 -3.62 -16.30 4.95
C GLU A 104 -2.48 -17.18 4.45
N LYS A 105 -2.49 -17.57 3.17
CA LYS A 105 -1.22 -17.86 2.50
C LYS A 105 -0.41 -16.58 2.62
N PRO A 106 0.69 -16.52 3.39
CA PRO A 106 1.57 -15.37 3.32
C PRO A 106 2.03 -15.30 1.87
N PHE A 107 1.85 -14.14 1.23
CA PHE A 107 2.54 -13.83 -0.02
C PHE A 107 4.04 -13.70 0.29
N ILE A 108 4.66 -14.84 0.57
CA ILE A 108 6.10 -15.00 0.51
C ILE A 108 6.43 -14.81 -0.96
N ARG A 109 7.24 -13.79 -1.27
CA ARG A 109 8.00 -13.73 -2.52
C ARG A 109 8.84 -14.99 -2.57
N GLN A 110 8.31 -16.08 -3.11
CA GLN A 110 9.09 -17.26 -3.45
C GLN A 110 10.05 -16.81 -4.54
N ALA A 111 11.32 -16.68 -4.16
CA ALA A 111 12.41 -16.67 -5.11
C ALA A 111 12.22 -17.89 -6.02
N THR A 112 12.15 -17.63 -7.31
CA THR A 112 11.91 -18.58 -8.39
C THR A 112 12.88 -19.77 -8.30
N PRO A 113 12.43 -21.03 -8.07
CA PRO A 113 13.20 -22.19 -8.50
C PRO A 113 13.06 -22.34 -10.04
N PRO A 114 14.08 -22.88 -10.73
CA PRO A 114 14.09 -23.00 -12.19
C PRO A 114 12.94 -23.89 -12.71
N PRO A 115 12.44 -23.65 -13.95
CA PRO A 115 11.17 -24.19 -14.39
C PRO A 115 11.30 -25.67 -14.76
N THR A 116 10.76 -26.55 -13.93
CA THR A 116 10.31 -27.88 -14.37
C THR A 116 8.93 -27.71 -15.01
N GLN A 117 8.81 -28.14 -16.26
CA GLN A 117 7.65 -27.97 -17.13
C GLN A 117 6.38 -28.52 -16.48
N ALA A 118 5.44 -27.62 -16.17
CA ALA A 118 4.06 -27.94 -15.79
C ALA A 118 3.12 -27.54 -16.94
N PRO A 119 2.01 -28.29 -17.13
CA PRO A 119 1.19 -28.28 -18.35
C PRO A 119 0.51 -26.92 -18.62
N SER A 120 0.32 -26.61 -19.90
CA SER A 120 -0.24 -25.36 -20.40
C SER A 120 -1.62 -25.06 -19.81
N GLU A 121 -1.68 -24.01 -18.98
CA GLU A 121 -2.94 -23.38 -18.56
C GLU A 121 -3.70 -22.83 -19.78
N PRO A 122 -5.04 -22.89 -19.81
CA PRO A 122 -5.82 -22.34 -20.92
C PRO A 122 -5.58 -20.83 -21.01
N THR A 123 -5.10 -20.39 -22.17
CA THR A 123 -4.87 -18.98 -22.49
C THR A 123 -6.15 -18.19 -22.20
N ASN A 124 -6.10 -17.28 -21.21
CA ASN A 124 -7.24 -16.47 -20.85
C ASN A 124 -7.54 -15.47 -21.98
N GLU A 125 -8.51 -15.80 -22.82
CA GLU A 125 -8.92 -15.04 -24.03
C GLU A 125 -9.45 -13.63 -23.72
N TRP A 126 -9.76 -13.34 -22.46
CA TRP A 126 -10.32 -12.05 -22.05
C TRP A 126 -9.28 -10.95 -21.87
N LEU A 127 -8.00 -11.32 -21.75
CA LEU A 127 -6.93 -10.33 -21.66
C LEU A 127 -6.26 -10.16 -23.03
N PRO A 128 -5.99 -8.92 -23.47
CA PRO A 128 -5.24 -8.71 -24.69
C PRO A 128 -3.83 -9.31 -24.56
N ASP A 129 -3.36 -9.92 -25.65
CA ASP A 129 -2.08 -10.64 -25.73
C ASP A 129 -0.87 -9.83 -25.24
N SER A 130 -0.97 -8.49 -25.28
CA SER A 130 0.04 -7.56 -24.76
C SER A 130 0.31 -7.68 -23.26
N VAL A 131 -0.64 -8.22 -22.48
CA VAL A 131 -0.54 -8.35 -21.01
C VAL A 131 -0.20 -9.78 -20.60
N THR A 132 -0.71 -10.79 -21.32
CA THR A 132 -0.51 -12.21 -21.00
C THR A 132 0.85 -12.72 -21.45
N ASN A 133 1.42 -12.17 -22.54
CA ASN A 133 2.74 -12.52 -23.02
C ASN A 133 3.72 -11.35 -22.79
N PRO A 134 4.51 -11.34 -21.70
CA PRO A 134 5.54 -10.32 -21.52
C PRO A 134 6.57 -10.43 -22.65
N SER A 135 6.48 -9.52 -23.62
CA SER A 135 7.43 -9.40 -24.72
C SER A 135 8.85 -9.31 -24.15
N LYS A 136 9.66 -10.34 -24.42
CA LYS A 136 11.06 -10.42 -24.00
C LYS A 136 11.81 -9.24 -24.60
N ARG A 137 12.00 -8.18 -23.80
CA ARG A 137 12.80 -7.00 -24.14
C ARG A 137 14.20 -7.45 -24.57
N LYS A 138 14.51 -7.35 -25.87
CA LYS A 138 15.83 -7.67 -26.43
C LYS A 138 16.89 -6.85 -25.70
N LYS A 139 17.74 -7.52 -24.92
CA LYS A 139 18.90 -6.96 -24.24
C LYS A 139 19.85 -6.41 -25.31
N GLY A 140 19.96 -5.09 -25.40
CA GLY A 140 20.81 -4.41 -26.37
C GLY A 140 22.27 -4.85 -26.25
N LYS A 141 22.84 -5.29 -27.37
CA LYS A 141 24.26 -5.62 -27.52
C LYS A 141 25.03 -4.30 -27.59
N ARG A 142 25.74 -3.92 -26.52
CA ARG A 142 26.67 -2.79 -26.56
C ARG A 142 27.83 -3.19 -27.50
N ARG A 143 28.07 -2.35 -28.51
CA ARG A 143 29.35 -2.27 -29.22
C ARG A 143 30.26 -1.32 -28.47
#